data_AF-A0A183G1G5-F1
#
_entry.id   AF-A0A183G1G5-F1
#
_cell.length_a   1.000
_cell.length_b   1.000
_cell.length_c   1.000
_cell.angle_alpha   90.00
_cell.angle_beta   90.00
_cell.angle_gamma   90.00
#
_symmetry.space_group_name_H-M   'P 1'
#
loop_
_entity.id
_entity.type
_entity.pdbx_description
1 polymer ?
#
loop_
_entity_poly.entity_id
_entity_poly.type
_entity_poly.pdbx_seq_one_letter_code
_entity_poly.pdbx_strand_id
1 'polypeptide(L)'
;METKMLRWRAGVARVDRIRNDVIRQKFIVASIAHNMREARLICFMLRRLGHAYEVYPLIGLATALITILVSTAYYSFTKIEVWLDRRQGMKAPWDWERSRDDYWKKGTVAFDLDGRTRKRCEMMEVLQDEMLAAAKKRGTR
;
A
#
# COMPACT_ATOMS: atom_id res chain seq x y z
N MET A 1 48.02 -59.47 -6.10
CA MET A 1 46.64 -59.36 -6.62
C MET A 1 46.07 -57.93 -6.51
N GLU A 2 46.54 -57.12 -5.55
CA GLU A 2 45.99 -55.78 -5.27
C GLU A 2 46.12 -54.75 -6.42
N THR A 3 47.19 -54.78 -7.23
CA THR A 3 47.39 -53.82 -8.33
C THR A 3 46.35 -53.92 -9.44
N LYS A 4 45.84 -55.13 -9.72
CA LYS A 4 44.75 -55.34 -10.69
C LYS A 4 43.42 -54.79 -10.17
N MET A 5 43.18 -54.89 -8.86
CA MET A 5 41.97 -54.38 -8.21
C MET A 5 41.96 -52.84 -8.16
N LEU A 6 43.11 -52.23 -7.87
CA LEU A 6 43.28 -50.77 -7.91
C LEU A 6 43.08 -50.20 -9.31
N ARG A 7 43.62 -50.87 -10.34
CA ARG A 7 43.42 -50.48 -11.74
C ARG A 7 41.94 -50.60 -12.16
N TRP A 8 41.25 -51.64 -11.68
CA TRP A 8 39.82 -51.81 -11.95
C TRP A 8 38.97 -50.72 -11.26
N ARG A 9 39.22 -50.41 -9.98
CA ARG A 9 38.53 -49.32 -9.25
C ARG A 9 38.79 -47.95 -9.89
N ALA A 10 40.02 -47.70 -10.35
CA ALA A 10 40.36 -46.46 -11.06
C ALA A 10 39.64 -46.36 -12.42
N GLY A 11 39.43 -47.49 -13.11
CA GLY A 11 38.63 -47.55 -14.34
C GLY A 11 37.15 -47.24 -14.10
N VAL A 12 36.56 -47.87 -13.08
CA VAL A 12 35.14 -47.66 -12.69
C VAL A 12 34.90 -46.21 -12.28
N ALA A 13 35.75 -45.64 -11.41
CA ALA A 13 35.63 -44.25 -10.97
C ALA A 13 35.83 -43.22 -12.10
N ARG A 14 36.57 -43.58 -13.17
CA ARG A 14 36.71 -42.74 -14.36
C ARG A 14 35.43 -42.75 -15.18
N VAL A 15 34.82 -43.93 -15.37
CA VAL A 15 33.56 -44.07 -16.11
C VAL A 15 32.41 -43.38 -15.37
N ASP A 16 32.34 -43.51 -14.05
CA ASP A 16 31.30 -42.87 -13.24
C ASP A 16 31.42 -41.34 -13.27
N ARG A 17 32.64 -40.79 -13.22
CA ARG A 17 32.86 -39.34 -13.40
C ARG A 17 32.36 -38.84 -14.75
N ILE A 18 32.72 -39.54 -15.83
CA ILE A 18 32.29 -39.15 -17.19
C ILE A 18 30.76 -39.19 -17.30
N ARG A 19 30.13 -40.23 -16.75
CA ARG A 19 28.67 -40.34 -16.77
C ARG A 19 28.01 -39.21 -15.98
N ASN A 20 28.55 -38.88 -14.80
CA ASN A 20 28.04 -37.80 -13.97
C ASN A 20 28.20 -36.42 -14.64
N ASP A 21 29.36 -36.18 -15.28
CA ASP A 21 29.61 -34.93 -16.00
C ASP A 21 28.66 -34.76 -17.20
N VAL A 22 28.38 -35.83 -17.94
CA VAL A 22 27.39 -35.81 -19.04
C VAL A 22 25.98 -35.55 -18.53
N ILE A 23 25.59 -36.16 -17.40
CA ILE A 23 24.27 -35.90 -16.78
C ILE A 23 24.17 -34.43 -16.33
N ARG A 24 25.22 -33.90 -15.70
CA ARG A 24 25.29 -32.50 -15.25
C ARG A 24 25.22 -31.53 -16.41
N GLN A 25 25.92 -31.80 -17.51
CA GLN A 25 25.90 -30.97 -18.71
C GLN A 25 24.50 -30.93 -19.34
N LYS A 26 23.81 -32.07 -19.44
CA LYS A 26 22.43 -32.13 -19.95
C LYS A 26 21.46 -31.33 -19.09
N PHE A 27 21.61 -31.40 -17.76
CA PHE A 27 20.78 -30.62 -16.85
C PHE A 27 21.01 -29.11 -16.99
N ILE A 28 22.27 -28.68 -17.10
CA ILE A 28 22.62 -27.27 -17.31
C ILE A 28 22.04 -26.77 -18.64
N VAL A 29 22.17 -27.54 -19.72
CA VAL A 29 21.63 -27.15 -21.03
C VAL A 29 20.10 -27.08 -21.01
N ALA A 30 19.42 -28.03 -20.34
CA ALA A 30 17.97 -27.99 -20.18
C ALA A 30 17.51 -26.77 -19.36
N SER A 31 18.22 -26.43 -18.29
CA SER A 31 17.96 -25.25 -17.46
C SER A 31 18.14 -23.94 -18.25
N ILE A 32 19.21 -23.83 -19.04
CA ILE A 32 19.46 -22.67 -19.90
C ILE A 32 18.37 -22.55 -20.98
N ALA A 33 18.01 -23.66 -21.63
CA ALA A 33 16.97 -23.67 -22.65
C ALA A 33 15.60 -23.27 -22.10
N HIS A 34 15.28 -23.70 -20.87
CA HIS A 34 14.08 -23.30 -20.15
C HIS A 34 14.06 -21.79 -19.86
N ASN A 35 15.13 -21.26 -19.28
CA ASN A 35 15.24 -19.82 -18.98
C ASN A 35 15.18 -18.96 -20.25
N MET A 36 15.79 -19.41 -21.34
CA MET A 36 15.73 -18.75 -22.65
C MET A 36 14.31 -18.79 -23.25
N ARG A 37 13.56 -19.86 -23.02
CA ARG A 37 12.16 -19.97 -23.46
C ARG A 37 11.25 -19.03 -22.66
N GLU A 38 11.42 -18.96 -21.34
CA GLU A 38 10.67 -18.02 -20.49
C GLU A 38 10.97 -16.57 -20.86
N ALA A 39 12.26 -16.22 -21.04
CA ALA A 39 12.66 -14.89 -21.49
C ALA A 39 12.06 -14.55 -22.86
N ARG A 40 12.02 -15.49 -23.80
CA ARG A 40 11.36 -15.28 -25.11
C ARG A 40 9.85 -15.09 -24.99
N LEU A 41 9.18 -15.83 -24.10
CA LEU A 41 7.74 -15.68 -23.86
C LEU A 41 7.45 -14.31 -23.24
N ILE A 42 8.21 -13.91 -22.22
CA ILE A 42 8.10 -12.59 -21.59
C ILE A 42 8.33 -11.47 -22.61
N CYS A 43 9.39 -11.58 -23.43
CA CYS A 43 9.64 -10.61 -24.50
C CYS A 43 8.53 -10.59 -25.55
N PHE A 44 7.95 -11.73 -25.94
CA PHE A 44 6.84 -11.77 -26.90
C PHE A 44 5.58 -11.12 -26.33
N MET A 45 5.24 -11.41 -25.07
CA MET A 45 4.08 -10.83 -24.39
C MET A 45 4.25 -9.31 -24.21
N LEU A 46 5.42 -8.86 -23.74
CA LEU A 46 5.71 -7.44 -23.53
C LEU A 46 5.83 -6.66 -24.84
N ARG A 47 6.38 -7.26 -25.90
CA ARG A 47 6.51 -6.61 -27.22
C ARG A 47 5.16 -6.41 -27.92
N ARG A 48 4.14 -7.20 -27.59
CA ARG A 48 2.77 -7.00 -28.10
C ARG A 48 2.05 -5.83 -27.43
N LEU A 49 2.44 -5.46 -26.20
CA LEU A 49 1.88 -4.30 -25.50
C LEU A 49 2.34 -2.95 -26.05
N GLY A 50 3.50 -2.89 -26.73
CA GLY A 50 4.14 -1.63 -27.13
C GLY A 50 3.58 -0.96 -28.40
N HIS A 51 2.66 -1.60 -29.14
CA HIS A 51 2.21 -1.11 -30.46
C HIS A 51 0.75 -0.65 -30.53
N ALA A 52 0.03 -0.61 -29.42
CA ALA A 52 -1.34 -0.11 -29.38
C ALA A 52 -1.37 1.29 -28.77
N TYR A 53 -1.23 2.32 -29.62
CA TYR A 53 -1.41 3.73 -29.20
C TYR A 53 -2.80 3.97 -28.56
N GLU A 54 -3.75 3.08 -28.85
CA GLU A 54 -5.11 3.03 -28.28
C GLU A 54 -5.16 2.67 -26.79
N VAL A 55 -4.10 2.05 -26.25
CA VAL A 55 -4.08 1.59 -24.85
C VAL A 55 -3.59 2.68 -23.89
N TYR A 56 -2.80 3.66 -24.36
CA TYR A 56 -2.38 4.80 -23.54
C TYR A 56 -3.53 5.60 -22.93
N PRO A 57 -4.61 5.96 -23.65
CA PRO A 57 -5.74 6.66 -23.03
C PRO A 57 -6.44 5.81 -21.97
N LEU A 58 -6.52 4.48 -22.15
CA LEU A 58 -7.08 3.58 -21.14
C LEU A 58 -6.20 3.47 -19.89
N ILE A 59 -4.88 3.39 -20.08
CA ILE A 59 -3.92 3.40 -18.96
C ILE A 59 -3.98 4.74 -18.23
N GLY A 60 -4.03 5.85 -18.96
CA GLY A 60 -4.14 7.19 -18.37
C GLY A 60 -5.44 7.39 -17.58
N LEU A 61 -6.55 6.82 -18.06
CA LEU A 61 -7.83 6.85 -17.36
C LEU A 61 -7.78 5.95 -16.11
N ALA A 62 -7.18 4.77 -16.20
CA ALA A 62 -6.98 3.89 -15.06
C ALA A 62 -6.09 4.51 -13.98
N THR A 63 -4.98 5.16 -14.35
CA THR A 63 -4.12 5.86 -13.40
C THR A 63 -4.84 7.06 -12.78
N ALA A 64 -5.60 7.83 -13.56
CA ALA A 64 -6.44 8.91 -13.02
C ALA A 64 -7.44 8.40 -11.98
N LEU A 65 -8.15 7.29 -12.27
CA LEU A 65 -9.08 6.67 -11.31
C LEU A 65 -8.37 6.18 -10.05
N ILE A 66 -7.20 5.56 -10.18
CA ILE A 66 -6.39 5.13 -9.03
C ILE A 66 -5.96 6.35 -8.20
N THR A 67 -5.51 7.43 -8.83
CA THR A 67 -5.14 8.65 -8.10
C THR A 67 -6.33 9.26 -7.37
N ILE A 68 -7.50 9.36 -8.01
CA ILE A 68 -8.74 9.83 -7.37
C ILE A 68 -9.09 8.94 -6.18
N LEU A 69 -9.07 7.62 -6.35
CA LEU A 69 -9.40 6.68 -5.28
C LEU A 69 -8.42 6.78 -4.10
N VAL A 70 -7.11 6.89 -4.37
CA VAL A 70 -6.09 7.09 -3.32
C VAL A 70 -6.28 8.43 -2.63
N SER A 71 -6.54 9.51 -3.37
CA SER A 71 -6.81 10.84 -2.80
C SER A 71 -8.09 10.85 -1.96
N THR A 72 -9.16 10.20 -2.41
CA THR A 72 -10.40 10.06 -1.64
C THR A 72 -10.18 9.22 -0.39
N ALA A 73 -9.49 8.09 -0.49
CA ALA A 73 -9.15 7.26 0.67
C ALA A 73 -8.29 8.03 1.68
N TYR A 74 -7.25 8.73 1.21
CA TYR A 74 -6.42 9.61 2.03
C TYR A 74 -7.26 10.67 2.75
N TYR A 75 -8.15 11.36 2.04
CA TYR A 75 -9.09 12.31 2.64
C TYR A 75 -9.99 11.64 3.68
N SER A 76 -10.53 10.45 3.39
CA SER A 76 -11.33 9.67 4.34
C SER A 76 -10.54 9.29 5.60
N PHE A 77 -9.27 8.92 5.46
CA PHE A 77 -8.42 8.58 6.61
C PHE A 77 -8.16 9.80 7.52
N THR A 78 -7.99 11.00 6.98
CA THR A 78 -7.88 12.22 7.82
C THR A 78 -9.13 12.49 8.66
N LYS A 79 -10.32 12.09 8.18
CA LYS A 79 -11.57 12.18 8.95
C LYS A 79 -11.72 11.02 9.93
N ILE A 80 -11.19 9.84 9.60
CA ILE A 80 -11.21 8.65 10.46
C ILE A 80 -10.29 8.82 11.67
N GLU A 81 -9.17 9.56 11.58
CA GLU A 81 -8.33 9.87 12.76
C GLU A 81 -9.11 10.56 13.88
N VAL A 82 -10.07 11.43 13.54
CA VAL A 82 -10.97 12.08 14.52
C VAL A 82 -11.89 11.06 15.21
N TRP A 83 -12.19 9.92 14.56
CA TRP A 83 -13.11 8.90 15.07
C TRP A 83 -12.39 7.73 15.78
N LEU A 84 -11.15 7.44 15.39
CA LEU A 84 -10.34 6.32 15.90
C LEU A 84 -9.55 6.69 17.19
N ASP A 85 -9.45 7.97 17.53
CA ASP A 85 -8.93 8.45 18.83
C ASP A 85 -9.96 8.25 19.96
N ARG A 86 -10.22 6.98 20.31
CA ARG A 86 -11.09 6.56 21.42
C ARG A 86 -10.32 6.32 22.73
N ARG A 87 -9.08 6.86 22.85
CA ARG A 87 -8.23 6.67 24.04
C ARG A 87 -8.81 7.30 25.32
N GLN A 88 -9.76 8.22 25.20
CA GLN A 88 -10.45 8.85 26.32
C GLN A 88 -11.86 8.28 26.50
N GLY A 89 -11.95 7.05 27.01
CA GLY A 89 -13.20 6.29 27.17
C GLY A 89 -14.23 6.86 28.16
N MET A 90 -14.22 8.17 28.47
CA MET A 90 -15.09 8.75 29.50
C MET A 90 -15.62 10.17 29.22
N LYS A 91 -15.22 10.85 28.14
CA LYS A 91 -15.78 12.16 27.76
C LYS A 91 -16.58 12.05 26.46
N ALA A 92 -17.70 12.76 26.39
CA ALA A 92 -18.56 12.76 25.21
C ALA A 92 -17.74 13.14 23.95
N PRO A 93 -17.93 12.47 22.80
CA PRO A 93 -17.18 12.73 21.57
C PRO A 93 -17.22 14.20 21.09
N TRP A 94 -18.23 14.96 21.53
CA TRP A 94 -18.47 16.36 21.18
C TRP A 94 -18.32 17.28 22.41
N ASP A 95 -17.12 17.33 22.99
CA ASP A 95 -16.82 18.25 24.09
C ASP A 95 -16.50 19.67 23.57
N TRP A 96 -17.18 20.68 24.12
CA TRP A 96 -17.01 22.08 23.73
C TRP A 96 -15.62 22.59 24.11
N GLU A 97 -15.12 22.22 25.30
CA GLU A 97 -13.76 22.57 25.75
C GLU A 97 -12.67 22.10 24.78
N ARG A 98 -12.86 20.94 24.15
CA ARG A 98 -11.92 20.37 23.18
C ARG A 98 -12.03 21.02 21.80
N SER A 99 -13.23 21.46 21.43
CA SER A 99 -13.53 21.90 20.07
C SER A 99 -13.45 23.42 19.89
N ARG A 100 -13.51 24.20 20.97
CA ARG A 100 -13.51 25.67 20.97
C ARG A 100 -12.40 26.29 20.13
N ASP A 101 -11.17 25.76 20.22
CA ASP A 101 -10.01 26.36 19.55
C ASP A 101 -9.83 25.91 18.09
N ASP A 102 -10.47 24.79 17.71
CA ASP A 102 -10.20 24.10 16.44
C ASP A 102 -11.45 23.87 15.56
N TYR A 103 -12.67 24.17 16.02
CA TYR A 103 -13.91 23.84 15.28
C TYR A 103 -13.98 24.54 13.91
N TRP A 104 -13.63 25.83 13.85
CA TRP A 104 -13.57 26.64 12.63
C TRP A 104 -12.44 26.24 11.64
N LYS A 105 -11.41 25.54 12.12
CA LYS A 105 -10.30 25.04 11.29
C LYS A 105 -10.63 23.71 10.62
N LYS A 106 -11.53 22.92 11.22
CA LYS A 106 -11.96 21.62 10.70
C LYS A 106 -12.96 21.83 9.58
N GLY A 107 -12.47 21.87 8.34
CA GLY A 107 -13.32 21.97 7.15
C GLY A 107 -14.30 20.80 7.06
N THR A 108 -15.59 21.06 7.31
CA THR A 108 -16.66 20.06 7.20
C THR A 108 -16.93 19.66 5.75
N VAL A 109 -16.68 20.58 4.80
CA VAL A 109 -16.89 20.39 3.37
C VAL A 109 -15.53 20.29 2.67
N ALA A 110 -15.41 19.35 1.72
CA ALA A 110 -14.20 19.16 0.91
C ALA A 110 -13.94 20.34 -0.04
N PHE A 111 -15.00 20.97 -0.54
CA PHE A 111 -14.95 22.12 -1.44
C PHE A 111 -15.79 23.27 -0.87
N ASP A 112 -15.14 24.28 -0.31
CA ASP A 112 -15.77 25.53 0.11
C ASP A 112 -15.14 26.67 -0.71
N LEU A 113 -15.77 26.99 -1.84
CA LEU A 113 -15.32 28.04 -2.76
C LEU A 113 -15.58 29.45 -2.20
N ASP A 114 -16.61 29.59 -1.34
CA ASP A 114 -17.05 30.88 -0.79
C ASP A 114 -16.47 31.17 0.60
N GLY A 115 -15.80 30.21 1.22
CA GLY A 115 -15.17 30.34 2.54
C GLY A 115 -16.17 30.64 3.68
N ARG A 116 -17.47 30.48 3.43
CA ARG A 116 -18.54 30.84 4.38
C ARG A 116 -18.62 29.84 5.54
N THR A 117 -18.22 28.60 5.32
CA THR A 117 -18.35 27.53 6.32
C THR A 117 -17.28 27.60 7.42
N ARG A 118 -16.24 28.44 7.25
CA ARG A 118 -15.11 28.60 8.17
C ARG A 118 -15.15 29.89 8.98
N LYS A 119 -16.21 30.70 8.87
CA LYS A 119 -16.34 31.94 9.64
C LYS A 119 -16.54 31.62 11.12
N ARG A 120 -15.78 32.33 11.96
CA ARG A 120 -15.91 32.25 13.42
C ARG A 120 -17.25 32.85 13.85
N CYS A 121 -17.98 32.13 14.71
CA CYS A 121 -19.26 32.58 15.24
C CYS A 121 -19.11 32.95 16.72
N GLU A 122 -18.67 34.18 16.99
CA GLU A 122 -18.38 34.65 18.36
C GLU A 122 -19.58 34.57 19.31
N MET A 123 -20.79 34.85 18.82
CA MET A 123 -22.02 34.77 19.63
C MET A 123 -22.32 33.34 20.11
N MET A 124 -22.03 32.33 19.28
CA MET A 124 -22.21 30.93 19.65
C MET A 124 -21.18 30.52 20.71
N GLU A 125 -19.94 31.01 20.59
CA GLU A 125 -18.87 30.72 21.55
C GLU A 125 -19.22 31.22 22.95
N VAL A 126 -19.65 32.48 23.06
CA VAL A 126 -20.05 33.08 24.34
C VAL A 126 -21.19 32.28 24.98
N LEU A 127 -22.23 31.93 24.20
CA LEU A 127 -23.36 31.16 24.70
C LEU A 127 -22.94 29.77 25.21
N GLN A 128 -22.07 29.07 24.48
CA GLN A 128 -21.60 27.73 24.88
C GLN A 128 -20.66 27.78 26.10
N ASP A 129 -19.85 28.84 26.23
CA ASP A 129 -19.01 29.07 27.41
C ASP A 129 -19.86 29.32 28.66
N GLU A 130 -20.92 30.12 28.55
CA GLU A 130 -21.87 30.36 29.65
C GLU A 130 -22.64 29.10 30.05
N MET A 131 -23.09 28.32 29.07
CA MET A 131 -23.78 27.04 29.30
C MET A 131 -22.85 26.02 29.97
N LEU A 132 -21.58 25.98 29.57
CA LEU A 132 -20.58 25.11 30.20
C LEU A 132 -20.27 25.55 31.64
N ALA A 133 -20.13 26.86 31.87
CA ALA A 133 -19.94 27.42 33.20
C ALA A 133 -21.16 27.14 34.12
N ALA A 134 -22.37 27.23 33.58
CA ALA A 134 -23.61 26.89 34.29
C ALA A 134 -23.71 25.38 34.59
N ALA A 135 -23.31 24.51 33.65
CA ALA A 135 -23.30 23.07 33.84
C ALA A 135 -22.30 22.63 34.93
N LYS A 136 -21.10 23.24 34.96
CA LYS A 136 -20.10 23.01 36.01
C LYS A 136 -20.60 23.44 37.39
N LYS A 137 -21.27 24.60 37.47
CA LYS A 137 -21.91 25.08 38.70
C LYS A 137 -23.01 24.15 39.22
N ARG A 138 -23.68 23.43 38.32
CA ARG A 138 -24.74 22.44 38.65
C ARG A 138 -24.18 21.04 38.97
N GLY A 139 -22.88 20.80 38.79
CA GLY A 139 -22.26 19.48 39.01
C GLY A 139 -22.70 18.40 38.01
N THR A 140 -23.33 18.79 36.90
CA THR A 140 -23.87 17.85 35.90
C THR A 140 -22.82 17.37 34.88
N ARG A 141 -21.61 17.94 34.89
CA ARG A 141 -20.52 17.66 33.95
C ARG A 141 -19.15 17.91 34.58
#